data_AF-A0A953YDT5-F1
#
_entry.id   AF-A0A953YDT5-F1
#
_cell.length_a   1.000
_cell.length_b   1.000
_cell.length_c   1.000
_cell.angle_alpha   90.00
_cell.angle_beta   90.00
_cell.angle_gamma   90.00
#
_symmetry.space_group_name_H-M   'P 1'
#
loop_
_entity.id
_entity.type
_entity.pdbx_description
1 polymer ?
#
loop_
_entity_poly.entity_id
_entity_poly.type
_entity_poly.pdbx_seq_one_letter_code
_entity_poly.pdbx_strand_id
1 'polypeptide(L)'
;MTSAIYDLLPAHIRTRDLEAGGTLQALFALMEREGGVVEDDIRRLAETWFIETCPPWAIPYIAQLLDARALHDLGPDSGFSPRAWVGNTIRNRQRKGTLGAIEAVASEATGLPARANEMFERLSATQWLNHTRLHRNAAARVRDGDAMALTGSAFDRTPRSVDVRRIDRGGGRYNIPNIAVHLWRLQPYRLPSVEAARISDHQFVLDPLARDLPLYWTGRTETDAIGIASMLDLPVPLAIRPLFRELEAARQAISDGGTPAYEWFGANPAVALEIQLAPGGPFGPVDPAEIAICDLHDVGGGDWRRPPASKDYTTASGATETRTIRAGLDPVRGRVALPAGGTANGLRATYVYAAPGDLGGGAYDRRQTAEALLGRAADFQVGVTKRLPGNGATIVPSIAEAIGLWNGRPAGEAGVIVLMDNDRFEEDLTGPNAPVIRDGSALAIVAANWPEEPASGGGTIRRTGTFTA
;
A
#
# COMPACT_ATOMS: atom_id res chain seq x y z
N MET A 1 -26.73 -44.38 -5.81
CA MET A 1 -27.06 -42.99 -5.44
C MET A 1 -28.34 -43.05 -4.63
N THR A 2 -28.25 -42.98 -3.31
CA THR A 2 -29.42 -42.96 -2.43
C THR A 2 -30.08 -41.59 -2.50
N SER A 3 -31.37 -41.59 -2.79
CA SER A 3 -32.19 -40.39 -2.89
C SER A 3 -32.58 -39.92 -1.48
N ALA A 4 -32.27 -38.68 -1.12
CA ALA A 4 -32.56 -38.10 0.19
C ALA A 4 -34.06 -38.10 0.55
N ILE A 5 -34.93 -37.93 -0.45
CA ILE A 5 -36.39 -38.03 -0.38
C ILE A 5 -36.83 -39.49 -0.22
N TYR A 6 -36.22 -40.43 -0.94
CA TYR A 6 -36.48 -41.87 -0.75
C TYR A 6 -36.16 -42.29 0.69
N ASP A 7 -35.10 -41.73 1.27
CA ASP A 7 -34.68 -42.01 2.65
C ASP A 7 -35.66 -41.48 3.73
N LEU A 8 -36.56 -40.55 3.37
CA LEU A 8 -37.66 -40.12 4.24
C LEU A 8 -38.79 -41.15 4.35
N LEU A 9 -38.83 -42.16 3.46
CA LEU A 9 -39.83 -43.22 3.55
C LEU A 9 -39.58 -44.17 4.73
N PRO A 10 -40.66 -44.65 5.40
CA PRO A 10 -40.53 -45.66 6.44
C PRO A 10 -39.73 -46.89 5.96
N ALA A 11 -38.85 -47.40 6.83
CA ALA A 11 -37.91 -48.47 6.48
C ALA A 11 -38.61 -49.72 5.90
N HIS A 12 -39.78 -50.09 6.42
CA HIS A 12 -40.54 -51.25 5.92
C HIS A 12 -41.02 -51.11 4.47
N ILE A 13 -41.25 -49.89 3.97
CA ILE A 13 -41.61 -49.64 2.55
C ILE A 13 -40.36 -49.73 1.68
N ARG A 14 -39.23 -49.18 2.15
CA ARG A 14 -37.95 -49.28 1.42
C ARG A 14 -37.47 -50.72 1.26
N THR A 15 -37.63 -51.55 2.29
CA THR A 15 -37.30 -52.98 2.21
C THR A 15 -38.16 -53.70 1.17
N ARG A 16 -39.49 -53.47 1.18
CA ARG A 16 -40.41 -54.07 0.21
C ARG A 16 -40.15 -53.63 -1.23
N ASP A 17 -39.79 -52.37 -1.45
CA ASP A 17 -39.44 -51.89 -2.80
C ASP A 17 -38.17 -52.56 -3.34
N LEU A 18 -37.13 -52.69 -2.50
CA LEU A 18 -35.90 -53.39 -2.88
C LEU A 18 -36.17 -54.86 -3.21
N GLU A 19 -37.03 -55.53 -2.45
CA GLU A 19 -37.48 -56.91 -2.74
C GLU A 19 -38.28 -57.01 -4.07
N ALA A 20 -39.03 -55.96 -4.42
CA ALA A 20 -39.81 -55.86 -5.65
C ALA A 20 -39.03 -55.31 -6.86
N GLY A 21 -37.71 -55.14 -6.75
CA GLY A 21 -36.84 -54.71 -7.85
C GLY A 21 -36.52 -53.21 -7.90
N GLY A 22 -36.84 -52.43 -6.86
CA GLY A 22 -36.37 -51.05 -6.69
C GLY A 22 -37.02 -50.01 -7.59
N THR A 23 -38.24 -50.26 -8.06
CA THR A 23 -38.93 -49.35 -9.01
C THR A 23 -39.28 -48.03 -8.35
N LEU A 24 -39.68 -48.04 -7.08
CA LEU A 24 -39.99 -46.82 -6.33
C LEU A 24 -38.71 -46.01 -6.09
N GLN A 25 -37.61 -46.67 -5.71
CA GLN A 25 -36.30 -46.02 -5.59
C GLN A 25 -35.88 -45.34 -6.90
N ALA A 26 -36.06 -46.01 -8.05
CA ALA A 26 -35.76 -45.43 -9.36
C ALA A 26 -36.66 -44.22 -9.68
N LEU A 27 -37.95 -44.27 -9.32
CA LEU A 27 -38.88 -43.15 -9.49
C LEU A 27 -38.49 -41.96 -8.59
N PHE A 28 -38.19 -42.18 -7.32
CA PHE A 28 -37.75 -41.11 -6.42
C PHE A 28 -36.42 -40.49 -6.85
N ALA A 29 -35.48 -41.30 -7.34
CA ALA A 29 -34.23 -40.79 -7.92
C ALA A 29 -34.48 -39.92 -9.17
N LEU A 30 -35.45 -40.29 -10.01
CA LEU A 30 -35.89 -39.47 -11.14
C LEU A 30 -36.53 -38.16 -10.66
N MET A 31 -37.45 -38.22 -9.68
CA MET A 31 -38.11 -37.05 -9.12
C MET A 31 -37.13 -36.08 -8.47
N GLU A 32 -36.11 -36.58 -7.77
CA GLU A 32 -35.04 -35.74 -7.21
C GLU A 32 -34.19 -35.07 -8.27
N ARG A 33 -33.87 -35.78 -9.35
CA ARG A 33 -33.10 -35.17 -10.44
C ARG A 33 -33.85 -34.00 -11.05
N GLU A 34 -35.12 -34.19 -11.39
CA GLU A 34 -35.95 -33.12 -11.95
C GLU A 34 -36.24 -32.02 -10.91
N GLY A 35 -36.42 -32.39 -9.64
CA GLY A 35 -36.55 -31.45 -8.54
C GLY A 35 -35.31 -30.57 -8.36
N GLY A 36 -34.12 -31.15 -8.46
CA GLY A 36 -32.85 -30.43 -8.41
C GLY A 36 -32.70 -29.42 -9.56
N VAL A 37 -33.15 -29.77 -10.76
CA VAL A 37 -33.17 -28.82 -11.90
C VAL A 37 -34.05 -27.60 -11.59
N VAL A 38 -35.24 -27.82 -11.00
CA VAL A 38 -36.14 -26.73 -10.61
C VAL A 38 -35.55 -25.91 -9.45
N GLU A 39 -34.94 -26.55 -8.46
CA GLU A 39 -34.29 -25.86 -7.34
C GLU A 39 -33.13 -24.98 -7.82
N ASP A 40 -32.30 -25.48 -8.73
CA ASP A 40 -31.21 -24.73 -9.34
C ASP A 40 -31.73 -23.53 -10.16
N ASP A 41 -32.86 -23.69 -10.86
CA ASP A 41 -33.48 -22.59 -11.59
C ASP A 41 -34.05 -21.52 -10.64
N ILE A 42 -34.69 -21.92 -9.55
CA ILE A 42 -35.16 -21.01 -8.49
C ILE A 42 -33.98 -20.26 -7.87
N ARG A 43 -32.87 -20.95 -7.59
CA ARG A 43 -31.65 -20.33 -7.05
C ARG A 43 -31.09 -19.31 -8.03
N ARG A 44 -30.99 -19.66 -9.31
CA ARG A 44 -30.52 -18.74 -10.37
C ARG A 44 -31.45 -17.53 -10.53
N LEU A 45 -32.76 -17.73 -10.42
CA LEU A 45 -33.73 -16.63 -10.44
C LEU A 45 -33.52 -15.68 -9.26
N ALA A 46 -33.31 -16.21 -8.05
CA ALA A 46 -33.02 -15.41 -6.86
C ALA A 46 -31.69 -14.65 -6.99
N GLU A 47 -30.64 -15.28 -7.53
CA GLU A 47 -29.35 -14.63 -7.81
C GLU A 47 -29.49 -13.49 -8.81
N THR A 48 -30.44 -13.59 -9.76
CA THR A 48 -30.68 -12.55 -10.77
C THR A 48 -31.13 -11.21 -10.17
N TRP A 49 -31.68 -11.20 -8.95
CA TRP A 49 -32.20 -9.99 -8.32
C TRP A 49 -31.12 -9.09 -7.70
N PHE A 50 -29.95 -9.62 -7.37
CA PHE A 50 -28.89 -8.89 -6.68
C PHE A 50 -27.76 -8.53 -7.63
N ILE A 51 -27.29 -7.28 -7.61
CA ILE A 51 -26.24 -6.84 -8.53
C ILE A 51 -24.91 -7.58 -8.27
N GLU A 52 -24.71 -8.11 -7.08
CA GLU A 52 -23.50 -8.85 -6.70
C GLU A 52 -23.46 -10.25 -7.33
N THR A 53 -24.62 -10.91 -7.47
CA THR A 53 -24.72 -12.32 -7.88
C THR A 53 -25.40 -12.52 -9.24
N CYS A 54 -26.10 -11.52 -9.77
CA CYS A 54 -26.87 -11.67 -10.99
C CYS A 54 -26.01 -12.06 -12.20
N PRO A 55 -26.52 -12.80 -13.18
CA PRO A 55 -25.77 -13.10 -14.39
C PRO A 55 -25.50 -11.82 -15.22
N PRO A 56 -24.43 -11.77 -16.05
CA PRO A 56 -24.06 -10.55 -16.80
C PRO A 56 -25.18 -9.95 -17.66
N TRP A 57 -26.09 -10.78 -18.18
CA TRP A 57 -27.23 -10.32 -18.99
C TRP A 57 -28.24 -9.51 -18.18
N ALA A 58 -28.32 -9.68 -16.86
CA ALA A 58 -29.29 -9.00 -16.00
C ALA A 58 -28.83 -7.58 -15.59
N ILE A 59 -27.51 -7.33 -15.58
CA ILE A 59 -26.91 -6.04 -15.23
C ILE A 59 -27.55 -4.86 -15.97
N PRO A 60 -27.70 -4.86 -17.31
CA PRO A 60 -28.30 -3.72 -18.03
C PRO A 60 -29.76 -3.46 -17.64
N TYR A 61 -30.52 -4.50 -17.28
CA TYR A 61 -31.91 -4.33 -16.83
C TYR A 61 -31.97 -3.69 -15.45
N ILE A 62 -31.11 -4.11 -14.52
CA ILE A 62 -30.98 -3.47 -13.20
C ILE A 62 -30.53 -2.01 -13.36
N ALA A 63 -29.57 -1.76 -14.25
CA ALA A 63 -29.12 -0.40 -14.57
C ALA A 63 -30.27 0.48 -15.06
N GLN A 64 -31.12 -0.05 -15.96
CA GLN A 64 -32.26 0.68 -16.50
C GLN A 64 -33.31 1.01 -15.43
N LEU A 65 -33.61 0.08 -14.51
CA LEU A 65 -34.52 0.35 -13.38
C LEU A 65 -34.04 1.50 -12.50
N LEU A 66 -32.72 1.68 -12.44
CA LEU A 66 -32.08 2.73 -11.69
C LEU A 66 -31.80 3.96 -12.56
N ASP A 67 -32.14 4.02 -13.84
CA ASP A 67 -31.67 5.12 -14.71
C ASP A 67 -30.14 5.34 -14.58
N ALA A 68 -29.39 4.25 -14.45
CA ALA A 68 -27.93 4.23 -14.41
C ALA A 68 -27.44 4.09 -15.85
N ARG A 69 -26.99 5.21 -16.43
CA ARG A 69 -26.51 5.23 -17.81
C ARG A 69 -25.30 4.30 -17.97
N ALA A 70 -25.35 3.42 -18.97
CA ALA A 70 -24.20 2.60 -19.33
C ALA A 70 -23.06 3.50 -19.81
N LEU A 71 -21.87 3.27 -19.25
CA LEU A 71 -20.63 3.90 -19.71
C LEU A 71 -20.05 3.09 -20.86
N HIS A 72 -19.29 3.76 -21.73
CA HIS A 72 -18.63 3.10 -22.84
C HIS A 72 -17.44 2.29 -22.31
N ASP A 73 -17.40 1.01 -22.63
CA ASP A 73 -16.26 0.16 -22.33
C ASP A 73 -15.09 0.52 -23.25
N LEU A 74 -13.97 0.95 -22.67
CA LEU A 74 -12.75 1.31 -23.39
C LEU A 74 -11.87 0.08 -23.69
N GLY A 75 -12.35 -1.13 -23.38
CA GLY A 75 -11.67 -2.40 -23.62
C GLY A 75 -11.24 -3.08 -22.32
N PRO A 76 -10.69 -4.31 -22.42
CA PRO A 76 -10.36 -5.15 -21.28
C PRO A 76 -9.35 -4.53 -20.30
N ASP A 77 -8.47 -3.64 -20.77
CA ASP A 77 -7.45 -2.98 -19.95
C ASP A 77 -7.98 -1.76 -19.18
N SER A 78 -9.24 -1.37 -19.39
CA SER A 78 -9.84 -0.20 -18.73
C SER A 78 -10.13 -0.42 -17.24
N GLY A 79 -10.11 -1.68 -16.77
CA GLY A 79 -10.52 -2.04 -15.41
C GLY A 79 -12.01 -1.76 -15.12
N PHE A 80 -12.79 -1.36 -16.13
CA PHE A 80 -14.19 -1.02 -15.99
C PHE A 80 -15.04 -2.29 -15.86
N SER A 81 -15.90 -2.32 -14.84
CA SER A 81 -16.89 -3.38 -14.65
C SER A 81 -18.29 -2.77 -14.62
N PRO A 82 -19.18 -3.13 -15.57
CA PRO A 82 -20.58 -2.70 -15.56
C PRO A 82 -21.28 -3.06 -14.25
N ARG A 83 -20.93 -4.20 -13.66
CA ARG A 83 -21.45 -4.64 -12.36
C ARG A 83 -21.04 -3.69 -11.24
N ALA A 84 -19.75 -3.36 -11.17
CA ALA A 84 -19.23 -2.44 -10.17
C ALA A 84 -19.85 -1.05 -10.32
N TRP A 85 -20.02 -0.57 -11.55
CA TRP A 85 -20.67 0.71 -11.84
C TRP A 85 -22.11 0.77 -11.31
N VAL A 86 -22.94 -0.24 -11.62
CA VAL A 86 -24.32 -0.29 -11.15
C VAL A 86 -24.39 -0.46 -9.64
N GLY A 87 -23.55 -1.33 -9.06
CA GLY A 87 -23.46 -1.51 -7.62
C GLY A 87 -23.07 -0.24 -6.87
N ASN A 88 -22.07 0.49 -7.37
CA ASN A 88 -21.66 1.79 -6.83
C ASN A 88 -22.80 2.81 -6.93
N THR A 89 -23.54 2.82 -8.05
CA THR A 89 -24.70 3.70 -8.23
C THR A 89 -25.79 3.44 -7.19
N ILE A 90 -26.14 2.17 -6.94
CA ILE A 90 -27.10 1.78 -5.89
C ILE A 90 -26.62 2.30 -4.54
N ARG A 91 -25.37 1.98 -4.19
CA ARG A 91 -24.75 2.35 -2.92
C ARG A 91 -24.77 3.86 -2.68
N ASN A 92 -24.38 4.64 -3.70
CA ASN A 92 -24.30 6.10 -3.60
C ASN A 92 -25.69 6.73 -3.47
N ARG A 93 -26.71 6.16 -4.12
CA ARG A 93 -28.10 6.65 -4.03
C ARG A 93 -28.75 6.34 -2.68
N GLN A 94 -28.49 5.17 -2.12
CA GLN A 94 -28.97 4.82 -0.78
C GLN A 94 -28.38 5.73 0.31
N ARG A 95 -27.21 6.35 0.05
CA ARG A 95 -26.49 7.23 0.98
C ARG A 95 -26.52 8.69 0.57
N LYS A 96 -27.48 9.08 -0.27
CA LYS A 96 -27.58 10.46 -0.75
C LYS A 96 -27.67 11.43 0.43
N GLY A 97 -26.86 12.48 0.40
CA GLY A 97 -26.83 13.51 1.44
C GLY A 97 -25.85 13.25 2.58
N THR A 98 -25.04 12.18 2.52
CA THR A 98 -23.95 11.95 3.48
C THR A 98 -22.59 12.39 2.92
N LEU A 99 -21.64 12.68 3.81
CA LEU A 99 -20.26 13.00 3.42
C LEU A 99 -19.55 11.82 2.74
N GLY A 100 -19.76 10.59 3.22
CA GLY A 100 -19.19 9.39 2.60
C GLY A 100 -19.65 9.18 1.16
N ALA A 101 -20.89 9.54 0.81
CA ALA A 101 -21.35 9.50 -0.59
C ALA A 101 -20.63 10.55 -1.46
N ILE A 102 -20.31 11.73 -0.91
CA ILE A 102 -19.52 12.76 -1.62
C ILE A 102 -18.09 12.27 -1.85
N GLU A 103 -17.47 11.63 -0.85
CA GLU A 103 -16.12 11.04 -0.95
C GLU A 103 -16.08 9.94 -2.00
N ALA A 104 -17.03 9.01 -1.96
CA ALA A 104 -17.14 7.93 -2.93
C ALA A 104 -17.30 8.46 -4.36
N VAL A 105 -18.24 9.38 -4.59
CA VAL A 105 -18.45 9.98 -5.93
C VAL A 105 -17.22 10.76 -6.39
N ALA A 106 -16.56 11.52 -5.50
CA ALA A 106 -15.34 12.23 -5.84
C ALA A 106 -14.20 11.28 -6.24
N SER A 107 -14.02 10.20 -5.49
CA SER A 107 -13.02 9.17 -5.79
C SER A 107 -13.35 8.42 -7.08
N GLU A 108 -14.60 8.00 -7.28
CA GLU A 108 -15.05 7.33 -8.50
C GLU A 108 -14.91 8.21 -9.76
N ALA A 109 -15.16 9.52 -9.64
CA ALA A 109 -15.06 10.45 -10.77
C ALA A 109 -13.62 10.87 -11.11
N THR A 110 -12.71 10.88 -10.12
CA THR A 110 -11.34 11.40 -10.29
C THR A 110 -10.27 10.31 -10.27
N GLY A 111 -10.58 9.13 -9.76
CA GLY A 111 -9.60 8.09 -9.41
C GLY A 111 -8.73 8.44 -8.20
N LEU A 112 -9.02 9.53 -7.47
CA LEU A 112 -8.21 10.01 -6.36
C LEU A 112 -8.93 9.83 -5.02
N PRO A 113 -8.23 9.35 -3.96
CA PRO A 113 -8.80 9.31 -2.63
C PRO A 113 -9.29 10.69 -2.19
N ALA A 114 -10.43 10.71 -1.50
CA ALA A 114 -11.15 11.94 -1.18
C ALA A 114 -11.60 11.99 0.28
N ARG A 115 -11.60 13.20 0.84
CA ARG A 115 -12.19 13.51 2.16
C ARG A 115 -13.12 14.70 2.04
N ALA A 116 -14.36 14.55 2.46
CA ALA A 116 -15.36 15.59 2.55
C ALA A 116 -15.48 16.09 3.99
N ASN A 117 -15.64 17.39 4.15
CA ASN A 117 -15.82 18.04 5.45
C ASN A 117 -16.91 19.10 5.37
N GLU A 118 -17.76 19.12 6.39
CA GLU A 118 -18.72 20.20 6.60
C GLU A 118 -18.02 21.42 7.20
N MET A 119 -18.03 22.54 6.50
CA MET A 119 -17.31 23.73 6.95
C MET A 119 -18.02 24.41 8.13
N PHE A 120 -19.33 24.22 8.30
CA PHE A 120 -20.07 24.74 9.45
C PHE A 120 -19.60 24.14 10.78
N GLU A 121 -19.13 22.88 10.77
CA GLU A 121 -18.56 22.22 11.95
C GLU A 121 -17.25 22.88 12.40
N ARG A 122 -16.56 23.57 11.49
CA ARG A 122 -15.31 24.29 11.78
C ARG A 122 -15.55 25.71 12.29
N LEU A 123 -16.79 26.20 12.25
CA LEU A 123 -17.09 27.55 12.72
C LEU A 123 -17.06 27.63 14.24
N SER A 124 -16.63 28.77 14.79
CA SER A 124 -16.96 29.17 16.16
C SER A 124 -18.38 29.73 16.18
N ALA A 125 -19.25 29.22 17.05
CA ALA A 125 -20.52 29.89 17.33
C ALA A 125 -20.97 29.61 18.77
N THR A 126 -21.84 30.49 19.28
CA THR A 126 -22.55 30.31 20.54
C THR A 126 -23.37 29.02 20.50
N GLN A 127 -23.34 28.22 21.58
CA GLN A 127 -24.02 26.93 21.63
C GLN A 127 -25.46 27.07 22.15
N TRP A 128 -26.37 26.25 21.63
CA TRP A 128 -27.72 26.12 22.15
C TRP A 128 -27.72 25.23 23.39
N LEU A 129 -28.26 25.72 24.51
CA LEU A 129 -28.14 25.04 25.81
C LEU A 129 -28.81 23.67 25.88
N ASN A 130 -29.84 23.40 25.06
CA ASN A 130 -30.49 22.08 25.04
C ASN A 130 -29.71 21.06 24.20
N HIS A 131 -28.69 21.50 23.43
CA HIS A 131 -27.84 20.61 22.64
C HIS A 131 -26.42 21.18 22.54
N THR A 132 -25.68 21.03 23.64
CA THR A 132 -24.28 21.43 23.74
C THR A 132 -23.38 20.46 22.98
N ARG A 133 -22.48 20.99 22.14
CA ARG A 133 -21.52 20.23 21.35
C ARG A 133 -20.12 20.44 21.93
N LEU A 134 -19.70 19.56 22.84
CA LEU A 134 -18.44 19.71 23.59
C LEU A 134 -17.18 19.59 22.71
N HIS A 135 -17.27 18.92 21.56
CA HIS A 135 -16.17 18.84 20.61
C HIS A 135 -15.94 20.14 19.81
N ARG A 136 -16.85 21.13 19.92
CA ARG A 136 -16.79 22.39 19.17
C ARG A 136 -16.31 23.54 20.06
N ASN A 137 -15.00 23.73 20.07
CA ASN A 137 -14.35 24.78 20.84
C ASN A 137 -14.59 26.16 20.21
N ALA A 138 -14.82 27.19 21.03
CA ALA A 138 -14.95 28.57 20.54
C ALA A 138 -13.62 29.19 20.12
N ALA A 139 -12.50 28.69 20.67
CA ALA A 139 -11.15 29.17 20.44
C ALA A 139 -10.17 28.01 20.21
N ALA A 140 -9.12 28.26 19.42
CA ALA A 140 -8.08 27.30 19.16
C ALA A 140 -7.27 27.00 20.43
N ARG A 141 -7.06 25.72 20.74
CA ARG A 141 -6.21 25.29 21.85
C ARG A 141 -4.77 25.19 21.37
N VAL A 142 -4.03 26.29 21.38
CA VAL A 142 -2.64 26.34 20.86
C VAL A 142 -1.68 25.36 21.56
N ARG A 143 -1.99 24.98 22.81
CA ARG A 143 -1.22 23.96 23.56
C ARG A 143 -1.49 22.52 23.11
N ASP A 144 -2.56 22.30 22.37
CA ASP A 144 -2.87 21.01 21.75
C ASP A 144 -2.09 20.90 20.44
N GLY A 145 -0.81 20.52 20.54
CA GLY A 145 0.04 20.42 19.37
C GLY A 145 -0.38 19.35 18.37
N ASP A 146 -1.18 18.35 18.78
CA ASP A 146 -1.72 17.33 17.89
C ASP A 146 -2.79 17.96 16.97
N ALA A 147 -3.73 18.70 17.56
CA ALA A 147 -4.71 19.47 16.78
C ALA A 147 -4.07 20.57 15.92
N MET A 148 -3.07 21.27 16.46
CA MET A 148 -2.39 22.36 15.73
C MET A 148 -1.56 21.86 14.55
N ALA A 149 -0.96 20.67 14.63
CA ALA A 149 -0.23 20.07 13.51
C ALA A 149 -1.13 19.77 12.30
N LEU A 150 -2.44 19.59 12.51
CA LEU A 150 -3.42 19.32 11.46
C LEU A 150 -4.01 20.60 10.85
N THR A 151 -3.64 21.78 11.34
CA THR A 151 -4.20 23.06 10.86
C THR A 151 -3.99 23.24 9.36
N GLY A 152 -5.04 23.61 8.63
CA GLY A 152 -5.00 23.76 7.17
C GLY A 152 -5.14 22.46 6.37
N SER A 153 -5.00 21.29 7.00
CA SER A 153 -5.20 19.99 6.35
C SER A 153 -6.68 19.61 6.21
N ALA A 154 -6.96 18.46 5.61
CA ALA A 154 -8.30 17.86 5.58
C ALA A 154 -8.80 17.45 6.98
N PHE A 155 -7.91 17.32 7.96
CA PHE A 155 -8.25 16.93 9.33
C PHE A 155 -8.21 18.12 10.30
N ASP A 156 -8.07 19.36 9.78
CA ASP A 156 -8.09 20.58 10.57
C ASP A 156 -9.43 20.70 11.32
N ARG A 157 -9.37 20.73 12.65
CA ARG A 157 -10.52 20.98 13.54
C ARG A 157 -10.43 22.33 14.26
N THR A 158 -9.48 23.18 13.87
CA THR A 158 -9.28 24.49 14.45
C THR A 158 -10.50 25.37 14.19
N PRO A 159 -11.06 26.00 15.23
CA PRO A 159 -12.26 26.80 15.06
C PRO A 159 -11.99 28.08 14.25
N ARG A 160 -12.92 28.45 13.38
CA ARG A 160 -12.83 29.56 12.42
C ARG A 160 -14.01 30.52 12.58
N SER A 161 -13.78 31.81 12.33
CA SER A 161 -14.89 32.74 12.13
C SER A 161 -15.57 32.49 10.79
N VAL A 162 -16.85 32.86 10.68
CA VAL A 162 -17.57 32.80 9.40
C VAL A 162 -16.91 33.72 8.38
N ASP A 163 -16.72 33.19 7.17
CA ASP A 163 -16.19 33.90 6.03
C ASP A 163 -17.31 34.07 4.99
N VAL A 164 -17.77 35.31 4.83
CA VAL A 164 -18.87 35.67 3.92
C VAL A 164 -18.39 36.14 2.55
N ARG A 165 -17.08 36.05 2.26
CA ARG A 165 -16.52 36.38 0.95
C ARG A 165 -16.97 35.35 -0.10
N ARG A 166 -16.76 35.67 -1.38
CA ARG A 166 -17.13 34.78 -2.48
C ARG A 166 -16.11 33.65 -2.66
N ILE A 167 -16.60 32.42 -2.75
CA ILE A 167 -15.79 31.21 -2.96
C ILE A 167 -15.04 31.23 -4.30
N ASP A 168 -15.65 31.78 -5.35
CA ASP A 168 -15.03 31.94 -6.68
C ASP A 168 -13.73 32.76 -6.66
N ARG A 169 -13.51 33.57 -5.62
CA ARG A 169 -12.31 34.39 -5.44
C ARG A 169 -11.34 33.82 -4.40
N GLY A 170 -11.52 32.56 -4.00
CA GLY A 170 -10.70 31.89 -2.98
C GLY A 170 -10.98 32.34 -1.53
N GLY A 171 -11.99 33.20 -1.31
CA GLY A 171 -12.51 33.54 0.02
C GLY A 171 -13.69 32.66 0.40
N GLY A 172 -14.32 32.91 1.54
CA GLY A 172 -15.61 32.30 1.86
C GLY A 172 -15.58 30.83 2.25
N ARG A 173 -14.40 30.19 2.35
CA ARG A 173 -14.26 28.74 2.58
C ARG A 173 -15.04 28.28 3.79
N TYR A 174 -14.90 29.00 4.91
CA TYR A 174 -15.55 28.66 6.18
C TYR A 174 -16.92 29.33 6.27
N ASN A 175 -17.96 28.67 5.76
CA ASN A 175 -19.33 29.16 5.81
C ASN A 175 -20.31 27.98 6.04
N ILE A 176 -21.53 28.28 6.48
CA ILE A 176 -22.55 27.27 6.82
C ILE A 176 -22.91 26.35 5.65
N PRO A 177 -23.19 26.84 4.43
CA PRO A 177 -23.63 25.98 3.33
C PRO A 177 -22.48 25.23 2.64
N ASN A 178 -21.24 25.43 3.08
CA ASN A 178 -20.08 24.94 2.36
C ASN A 178 -19.66 23.55 2.81
N ILE A 179 -19.35 22.72 1.83
CA ILE A 179 -18.66 21.44 1.99
C ILE A 179 -17.32 21.55 1.27
N ALA A 180 -16.22 21.20 1.94
CA ALA A 180 -14.93 21.09 1.30
C ALA A 180 -14.66 19.64 0.92
N VAL A 181 -14.24 19.42 -0.32
CA VAL A 181 -13.74 18.12 -0.80
C VAL A 181 -12.25 18.23 -1.02
N HIS A 182 -11.50 17.39 -0.32
CA HIS A 182 -10.05 17.30 -0.37
C HIS A 182 -9.67 16.07 -1.20
N LEU A 183 -8.75 16.24 -2.16
CA LEU A 183 -8.30 15.16 -3.04
C LEU A 183 -6.80 14.92 -2.85
N TRP A 184 -6.40 13.66 -2.75
CA TRP A 184 -5.00 13.27 -2.69
C TRP A 184 -4.50 12.91 -4.09
N ARG A 185 -3.73 13.84 -4.67
CA ARG A 185 -3.25 13.74 -6.05
C ARG A 185 -1.96 12.93 -6.20
N LEU A 186 -1.23 12.71 -5.11
CA LEU A 186 0.02 11.97 -5.13
C LEU A 186 -0.28 10.49 -4.87
N GLN A 187 0.26 9.62 -5.70
CA GLN A 187 0.19 8.18 -5.56
C GLN A 187 1.31 7.69 -4.63
N PRO A 188 1.00 6.86 -3.63
CA PRO A 188 2.00 6.31 -2.73
C PRO A 188 2.71 5.10 -3.37
N TYR A 189 4.04 5.10 -3.34
CA TYR A 189 4.88 4.02 -3.83
C TYR A 189 5.71 3.44 -2.69
N ARG A 190 5.44 2.18 -2.35
CA ARG A 190 6.18 1.45 -1.32
C ARG A 190 7.45 0.86 -1.93
N LEU A 191 8.60 1.23 -1.38
CA LEU A 191 9.90 0.70 -1.75
C LEU A 191 10.41 -0.23 -0.64
N PRO A 192 10.53 -1.54 -0.89
CA PRO A 192 10.98 -2.49 0.12
C PRO A 192 12.51 -2.52 0.24
N SER A 193 13.00 -2.48 1.48
CA SER A 193 14.41 -2.73 1.86
C SER A 193 15.41 -2.02 0.93
N VAL A 194 15.27 -0.71 0.74
CA VAL A 194 16.17 0.12 -0.07
C VAL A 194 17.43 0.46 0.71
N GLU A 195 18.61 0.36 0.10
CA GLU A 195 19.86 0.83 0.73
C GLU A 195 19.88 2.37 0.80
N ALA A 196 19.97 2.91 2.01
CA ALA A 196 19.96 4.34 2.28
C ALA A 196 21.32 4.98 1.94
N ALA A 197 21.30 6.26 1.57
CA ALA A 197 22.51 7.03 1.36
C ALA A 197 23.19 7.32 2.70
N ARG A 198 24.43 6.87 2.86
CA ARG A 198 25.27 7.12 4.03
C ARG A 198 25.97 8.48 3.89
N ILE A 199 25.59 9.43 4.75
CA ILE A 199 26.27 10.74 4.83
C ILE A 199 27.48 10.67 5.76
N SER A 200 27.32 9.94 6.87
CA SER A 200 28.37 9.62 7.83
C SER A 200 28.04 8.29 8.52
N ASP A 201 28.85 7.88 9.49
CA ASP A 201 28.66 6.62 10.22
C ASP A 201 27.40 6.61 11.10
N HIS A 202 26.78 7.78 11.32
CA HIS A 202 25.60 7.96 12.15
C HIS A 202 24.47 8.75 11.47
N GLN A 203 24.64 9.19 10.22
CA GLN A 203 23.64 9.95 9.44
C GLN A 203 23.33 9.26 8.12
N PHE A 204 22.05 8.95 7.91
CA PHE A 204 21.54 8.28 6.73
C PHE A 204 20.34 9.03 6.15
N VAL A 205 20.28 9.15 4.83
CA VAL A 205 19.11 9.65 4.10
C VAL A 205 18.47 8.47 3.39
N LEU A 206 17.16 8.28 3.57
CA LEU A 206 16.45 7.11 3.04
C LEU A 206 16.37 7.10 1.51
N ASP A 207 16.36 8.28 0.87
CA ASP A 207 16.50 8.38 -0.58
C ASP A 207 17.94 8.02 -0.99
N PRO A 208 18.16 7.02 -1.86
CA PRO A 208 19.50 6.61 -2.31
C PRO A 208 20.31 7.73 -2.99
N LEU A 209 19.62 8.76 -3.48
CA LEU A 209 20.23 9.96 -4.07
C LEU A 209 20.59 11.04 -3.03
N ALA A 210 20.52 10.72 -1.74
CA ALA A 210 20.85 11.61 -0.63
C ALA A 210 20.03 12.91 -0.57
N ARG A 211 18.77 12.89 -1.05
CA ARG A 211 17.86 14.05 -0.98
C ARG A 211 16.88 13.89 0.18
N ASP A 212 16.57 15.01 0.83
CA ASP A 212 15.46 15.03 1.79
C ASP A 212 14.14 14.79 1.07
N LEU A 213 13.37 13.82 1.55
CA LEU A 213 12.10 13.44 0.96
C LEU A 213 11.08 13.07 2.06
N PRO A 214 9.87 13.67 2.05
CA PRO A 214 8.81 13.28 2.97
C PRO A 214 8.34 11.84 2.71
N LEU A 215 8.17 11.10 3.80
CA LEU A 215 7.64 9.75 3.79
C LEU A 215 6.12 9.79 3.87
N TYR A 216 5.47 8.78 3.30
CA TYR A 216 4.02 8.67 3.19
C TYR A 216 3.47 7.42 3.85
N TRP A 217 2.16 7.44 4.07
CA TRP A 217 1.35 6.27 4.33
C TRP A 217 0.62 5.88 3.04
N THR A 218 0.41 4.59 2.80
CA THR A 218 -0.34 4.12 1.61
C THR A 218 -1.85 4.27 1.76
N GLY A 219 -2.35 4.41 2.99
CA GLY A 219 -3.76 4.18 3.31
C GLY A 219 -4.03 2.71 3.60
N ARG A 220 -5.05 2.45 4.42
CA ARG A 220 -5.66 1.12 4.62
C ARG A 220 -6.86 1.00 3.71
N THR A 221 -7.15 -0.21 3.27
CA THR A 221 -8.42 -0.48 2.62
C THR A 221 -9.55 -0.28 3.63
N GLU A 222 -10.48 0.62 3.32
CA GLU A 222 -11.67 0.82 4.14
C GLU A 222 -12.49 -0.47 4.21
N THR A 223 -12.82 -0.89 5.43
CA THR A 223 -13.67 -2.07 5.67
C THR A 223 -15.12 -1.69 5.93
N ASP A 224 -15.37 -0.45 6.34
CA ASP A 224 -16.72 0.10 6.51
C ASP A 224 -17.04 1.05 5.37
N ALA A 225 -18.03 0.67 4.55
CA ALA A 225 -18.47 1.48 3.44
C ALA A 225 -19.31 2.70 3.87
N ILE A 226 -19.80 2.77 5.12
CA ILE A 226 -20.73 3.82 5.58
C ILE A 226 -19.99 5.03 6.17
N GLY A 227 -18.79 4.80 6.69
CA GLY A 227 -17.95 5.79 7.34
C GLY A 227 -17.44 6.91 6.43
N ILE A 228 -16.74 7.86 7.05
CA ILE A 228 -16.05 8.94 6.37
C ILE A 228 -14.54 8.67 6.50
N ALA A 229 -13.78 8.75 5.41
CA ALA A 229 -12.39 8.28 5.32
C ALA A 229 -11.47 8.84 6.42
N SER A 230 -10.95 8.02 7.32
CA SER A 230 -10.03 8.48 8.36
C SER A 230 -8.65 8.79 7.77
N MET A 231 -7.76 9.38 8.58
CA MET A 231 -6.37 9.59 8.17
C MET A 231 -5.66 8.29 7.80
N LEU A 232 -5.99 7.18 8.46
CA LEU A 232 -5.37 5.89 8.21
C LEU A 232 -5.86 5.25 6.91
N ASP A 233 -6.99 5.71 6.36
CA ASP A 233 -7.58 5.20 5.12
C ASP A 233 -7.04 5.94 3.89
N LEU A 234 -6.27 7.02 4.09
CA LEU A 234 -5.85 7.95 3.05
C LEU A 234 -4.32 7.97 2.89
N PRO A 235 -3.81 8.26 1.67
CA PRO A 235 -2.38 8.32 1.41
C PRO A 235 -1.77 9.64 1.89
N VAL A 236 -1.61 9.77 3.21
CA VAL A 236 -1.15 11.01 3.86
C VAL A 236 0.37 11.04 4.05
N PRO A 237 1.01 12.23 4.03
CA PRO A 237 2.39 12.36 4.48
C PRO A 237 2.47 12.00 5.97
N LEU A 238 3.53 11.28 6.36
CA LEU A 238 3.78 10.91 7.75
C LEU A 238 4.22 12.13 8.54
N ALA A 239 3.56 12.37 9.67
CA ALA A 239 3.88 13.46 10.58
C ALA A 239 4.63 12.95 11.82
N ILE A 240 5.52 13.77 12.38
CA ILE A 240 6.33 13.42 13.56
C ILE A 240 5.45 13.02 14.74
N ARG A 241 4.38 13.79 15.02
CA ARG A 241 3.67 13.69 16.30
C ARG A 241 2.80 12.44 16.47
N PRO A 242 1.99 12.03 15.48
CA PRO A 242 1.23 10.77 15.57
C PRO A 242 2.14 9.55 15.73
N LEU A 243 3.20 9.45 14.92
CA LEU A 243 4.16 8.34 14.99
C LEU A 243 4.94 8.36 16.31
N PHE A 244 5.31 9.54 16.80
CA PHE A 244 5.93 9.69 18.13
C PHE A 244 5.02 9.14 19.23
N ARG A 245 3.73 9.52 19.24
CA ARG A 245 2.76 9.05 20.24
C ARG A 245 2.60 7.54 20.21
N GLU A 246 2.48 6.95 19.03
CA GLU A 246 2.36 5.51 18.86
C GLU A 246 3.58 4.78 19.44
N LEU A 247 4.80 5.18 19.08
CA LEU A 247 6.00 4.49 19.56
C LEU A 247 6.28 4.76 21.05
N GLU A 248 5.93 5.92 21.59
CA GLU A 248 5.99 6.15 23.05
C GLU A 248 4.95 5.29 23.80
N ALA A 249 3.72 5.18 23.27
CA ALA A 249 2.69 4.33 23.85
C ALA A 249 3.08 2.84 23.78
N ALA A 250 3.70 2.41 22.68
CA ALA A 250 4.23 1.06 22.53
C ALA A 250 5.32 0.76 23.56
N ARG A 251 6.30 1.64 23.74
CA ARG A 251 7.34 1.49 24.78
C ARG A 251 6.77 1.42 26.19
N GLN A 252 5.80 2.28 26.49
CA GLN A 252 5.11 2.25 27.78
C GLN A 252 4.38 0.92 27.99
N ALA A 253 3.60 0.46 27.01
CA ALA A 253 2.88 -0.80 27.08
C ALA A 253 3.81 -2.00 27.31
N ILE A 254 4.95 -2.06 26.60
CA ILE A 254 5.94 -3.12 26.79
C ILE A 254 6.56 -3.03 28.19
N SER A 255 6.80 -1.82 28.70
CA SER A 255 7.35 -1.61 30.06
C SER A 255 6.36 -1.99 31.17
N ASP A 256 5.07 -1.88 30.88
CA ASP A 256 3.99 -2.37 31.74
C ASP A 256 3.76 -3.89 31.62
N GLY A 257 4.54 -4.59 30.79
CA GLY A 257 4.41 -6.04 30.54
C GLY A 257 3.26 -6.40 29.59
N GLY A 258 2.70 -5.43 28.88
CA GLY A 258 1.65 -5.61 27.88
C GLY A 258 2.17 -5.74 26.44
N THR A 259 1.26 -6.07 25.52
CA THR A 259 1.55 -6.11 24.09
C THR A 259 1.30 -4.74 23.46
N PRO A 260 2.25 -4.17 22.69
CA PRO A 260 2.05 -2.89 22.02
C PRO A 260 1.01 -3.02 20.90
N ALA A 261 0.19 -1.99 20.74
CA ALA A 261 -0.73 -1.86 19.61
C ALA A 261 -0.15 -0.86 18.61
N TYR A 262 0.00 -1.28 17.36
CA TYR A 262 0.55 -0.46 16.29
C TYR A 262 -0.50 -0.16 15.23
N GLU A 263 -0.58 1.11 14.85
CA GLU A 263 -1.33 1.59 13.71
C GLU A 263 -0.45 1.71 12.45
N TRP A 264 0.65 2.47 12.54
CA TRP A 264 1.57 2.69 11.41
C TRP A 264 2.73 1.69 11.38
N PHE A 265 3.08 1.06 12.51
CA PHE A 265 4.18 0.09 12.61
C PHE A 265 3.70 -1.37 12.81
N GLY A 266 2.46 -1.67 12.43
CA GLY A 266 1.88 -3.01 12.55
C GLY A 266 2.43 -4.02 11.53
N ALA A 267 1.60 -4.98 11.11
CA ALA A 267 2.03 -6.05 10.20
C ALA A 267 2.59 -5.54 8.86
N ASN A 268 2.07 -4.41 8.37
CA ASN A 268 2.58 -3.71 7.20
C ASN A 268 3.07 -2.32 7.62
N PRO A 269 4.31 -2.21 8.14
CA PRO A 269 4.79 -0.95 8.68
C PRO A 269 4.99 0.08 7.57
N ALA A 270 4.68 1.35 7.89
CA ALA A 270 4.90 2.51 7.04
C ALA A 270 6.40 2.70 6.76
N VAL A 271 7.22 2.44 7.78
CA VAL A 271 8.68 2.43 7.70
C VAL A 271 9.21 1.24 8.49
N ALA A 272 10.12 0.47 7.90
CA ALA A 272 10.91 -0.55 8.61
C ALA A 272 12.39 -0.28 8.36
N LEU A 273 13.21 -0.33 9.42
CA LEU A 273 14.64 -0.07 9.34
C LEU A 273 15.43 -1.35 9.58
N GLU A 274 16.52 -1.51 8.84
CA GLU A 274 17.47 -2.60 9.01
C GLU A 274 18.88 -1.99 9.06
N ILE A 275 19.66 -2.32 10.09
CA ILE A 275 20.99 -1.73 10.32
C ILE A 275 22.06 -2.81 10.17
N GLN A 276 23.11 -2.50 9.44
CA GLN A 276 24.33 -3.29 9.37
C GLN A 276 25.39 -2.67 10.26
N LEU A 277 25.78 -3.37 11.32
CA LEU A 277 26.73 -2.85 12.32
C LEU A 277 28.19 -3.03 11.91
N ALA A 278 28.53 -4.12 11.22
CA ALA A 278 29.90 -4.44 10.80
C ALA A 278 30.01 -4.50 9.26
N PRO A 279 31.16 -4.16 8.67
CA PRO A 279 31.36 -4.26 7.22
C PRO A 279 31.13 -5.71 6.75
N GLY A 280 30.28 -5.90 5.75
CA GLY A 280 29.94 -7.24 5.23
C GLY A 280 29.10 -8.12 6.17
N GLY A 281 28.66 -7.59 7.32
CA GLY A 281 27.75 -8.29 8.22
C GLY A 281 26.30 -8.34 7.70
N PRO A 282 25.41 -9.11 8.33
CA PRO A 282 24.00 -9.10 7.97
C PRO A 282 23.34 -7.77 8.36
N PHE A 283 22.30 -7.38 7.60
CA PHE A 283 21.38 -6.33 8.02
C PHE A 283 20.40 -6.92 9.04
N GLY A 284 20.36 -6.35 10.24
CA GLY A 284 19.44 -6.75 11.30
C GLY A 284 18.24 -5.80 11.39
N PRO A 285 16.99 -6.29 11.50
CA PRO A 285 15.83 -5.43 11.67
C PRO A 285 15.92 -4.66 12.99
N VAL A 286 15.46 -3.42 12.98
CA VAL A 286 15.30 -2.60 14.18
C VAL A 286 13.85 -2.72 14.65
N ASP A 287 13.66 -3.08 15.92
CA ASP A 287 12.32 -3.14 16.51
C ASP A 287 11.70 -1.72 16.50
N PRO A 288 10.42 -1.54 16.12
CA PRO A 288 9.74 -0.25 16.23
C PRO A 288 9.89 0.42 17.60
N ALA A 289 9.90 -0.35 18.69
CA ALA A 289 10.11 0.17 20.04
C ALA A 289 11.53 0.73 20.27
N GLU A 290 12.50 0.41 19.41
CA GLU A 290 13.87 0.97 19.44
C GLU A 290 14.04 2.19 18.51
N ILE A 291 12.98 2.64 17.81
CA ILE A 291 13.02 3.79 16.87
C ILE A 291 12.41 5.06 17.49
N ALA A 292 13.20 6.10 17.74
CA ALA A 292 12.68 7.38 18.21
C ALA A 292 12.22 8.29 17.04
N ILE A 293 10.93 8.62 16.99
CA ILE A 293 10.45 9.63 16.03
C ILE A 293 10.86 11.02 16.52
N CYS A 294 11.64 11.73 15.73
CA CYS A 294 12.17 13.03 16.12
C CYS A 294 12.47 13.93 14.92
N ASP A 295 12.58 15.23 15.19
CA ASP A 295 13.02 16.23 14.22
C ASP A 295 14.55 16.21 14.14
N LEU A 296 15.07 15.73 13.00
CA LEU A 296 16.51 15.55 12.74
C LEU A 296 17.05 16.70 11.88
N HIS A 297 16.61 17.93 12.15
CA HIS A 297 17.11 19.11 11.46
C HIS A 297 18.62 19.32 11.71
N ASP A 298 19.24 20.05 10.78
CA ASP A 298 20.66 20.39 10.84
C ASP A 298 20.97 21.31 12.02
N VAL A 299 21.95 20.93 12.85
CA VAL A 299 22.41 21.72 14.00
C VAL A 299 23.67 22.54 13.72
N GLY A 300 24.09 22.59 12.45
CA GLY A 300 25.32 23.24 11.99
C GLY A 300 26.51 22.28 11.94
N GLY A 301 27.56 22.67 11.22
CA GLY A 301 28.79 21.85 11.08
C GLY A 301 28.61 20.54 10.32
N GLY A 302 27.50 20.36 9.60
CA GLY A 302 27.17 19.11 8.89
C GLY A 302 26.55 18.02 9.78
N ASP A 303 26.28 18.30 11.06
CA ASP A 303 25.65 17.34 11.96
C ASP A 303 24.13 17.59 12.11
N TRP A 304 23.42 16.55 12.55
CA TRP A 304 21.98 16.59 12.81
C TRP A 304 21.69 16.48 14.29
N ARG A 305 20.52 16.99 14.69
CA ARG A 305 19.99 16.66 16.02
C ARG A 305 19.83 15.14 16.13
N ARG A 306 20.31 14.53 17.22
CA ARG A 306 20.29 13.07 17.40
C ARG A 306 19.33 12.65 18.52
N PRO A 307 18.73 11.45 18.46
CA PRO A 307 17.93 10.93 19.56
C PRO A 307 18.82 10.56 20.77
N PRO A 308 18.24 10.46 21.99
CA PRO A 308 18.95 9.85 23.11
C PRO A 308 19.18 8.35 22.85
N ALA A 309 20.22 7.76 23.45
CA ALA A 309 20.52 6.32 23.32
C ALA A 309 19.58 5.42 24.12
N SER A 310 18.88 5.99 25.10
CA SER A 310 17.89 5.30 25.91
C SER A 310 16.84 6.28 26.43
N LYS A 311 15.72 5.75 26.91
CA LYS A 311 14.66 6.48 27.60
C LYS A 311 14.14 5.69 28.78
N ASP A 312 13.80 6.39 29.85
CA ASP A 312 13.26 5.79 31.07
C ASP A 312 11.74 5.84 31.06
N TYR A 313 11.12 4.73 31.47
CA TYR A 313 9.67 4.56 31.59
C TYR A 313 9.33 4.12 33.00
N THR A 314 8.27 4.69 33.57
CA THR A 314 7.75 4.23 34.87
C THR A 314 6.70 3.16 34.62
N THR A 315 6.93 1.96 35.14
CA THR A 315 6.02 0.82 34.99
C THR A 315 4.78 0.99 35.87
N ALA A 316 3.73 0.19 35.61
CA ALA A 316 2.53 0.13 36.44
C ALA A 316 2.82 -0.26 37.91
N SER A 317 3.93 -0.94 38.18
CA SER A 317 4.39 -1.26 39.54
C SER A 317 5.17 -0.13 40.21
N GLY A 318 5.40 0.99 39.51
CA GLY A 318 6.16 2.14 39.99
C GLY A 318 7.68 2.01 39.84
N ALA A 319 8.18 0.92 39.22
CA ALA A 319 9.60 0.75 38.93
C ALA A 319 10.00 1.60 37.71
N THR A 320 11.27 1.99 37.62
CA THR A 320 11.82 2.63 36.41
C THR A 320 12.48 1.58 35.54
N GLU A 321 12.07 1.50 34.28
CA GLU A 321 12.68 0.65 33.26
C GLU A 321 13.29 1.50 32.14
N THR A 322 14.57 1.29 31.87
CA THR A 322 15.29 1.98 30.79
C THR A 322 15.20 1.16 29.51
N ARG A 323 14.70 1.79 28.44
CA ARG A 323 14.58 1.19 27.10
C ARG A 323 15.60 1.80 26.15
N THR A 324 16.26 0.95 25.37
CA THR A 324 17.25 1.36 24.37
C THR A 324 16.57 1.99 23.15
N ILE A 325 17.21 3.00 22.59
CA ILE A 325 16.88 3.58 21.29
C ILE A 325 18.07 3.32 20.36
N ARG A 326 17.83 2.68 19.22
CA ARG A 326 18.88 2.38 18.23
C ARG A 326 18.95 3.38 17.09
N ALA A 327 17.83 3.98 16.74
CA ALA A 327 17.74 4.91 15.61
C ALA A 327 16.71 6.00 15.88
N GLY A 328 16.96 7.19 15.36
CA GLY A 328 16.02 8.28 15.26
C GLY A 328 15.52 8.39 13.83
N LEU A 329 14.21 8.57 13.63
CA LEU A 329 13.59 8.70 12.31
C LEU A 329 12.88 10.06 12.21
N ASP A 330 13.22 10.82 11.17
CA ASP A 330 12.49 12.01 10.75
C ASP A 330 11.66 11.69 9.49
N PRO A 331 10.35 11.45 9.63
CA PRO A 331 9.49 11.10 8.49
C PRO A 331 9.24 12.27 7.54
N VAL A 332 9.49 13.52 7.95
CA VAL A 332 9.24 14.71 7.12
C VAL A 332 10.41 14.95 6.17
N ARG A 333 11.63 14.61 6.59
CA ARG A 333 12.84 14.74 5.77
C ARG A 333 13.35 13.41 5.20
N GLY A 334 12.83 12.27 5.67
CA GLY A 334 13.33 10.96 5.26
C GLY A 334 14.76 10.73 5.75
N ARG A 335 15.09 11.21 6.95
CA ARG A 335 16.41 11.08 7.57
C ARG A 335 16.39 10.07 8.70
N VAL A 336 17.50 9.38 8.90
CA VAL A 336 17.76 8.51 10.05
C VAL A 336 19.09 8.90 10.69
N ALA A 337 19.07 9.10 12.00
CA ALA A 337 20.27 9.39 12.79
C ALA A 337 20.43 8.37 13.91
N LEU A 338 21.65 7.87 14.13
CA LEU A 338 21.95 7.02 15.28
C LEU A 338 22.18 7.89 16.53
N PRO A 339 21.89 7.38 17.73
CA PRO A 339 22.22 8.07 18.98
C PRO A 339 23.71 8.41 19.10
N ALA A 340 24.05 9.32 20.02
CA ALA A 340 25.45 9.64 20.32
C ALA A 340 26.25 8.37 20.67
N GLY A 341 27.39 8.17 20.00
CA GLY A 341 28.24 6.97 20.14
C GLY A 341 27.78 5.76 19.32
N GLY A 342 26.60 5.79 18.70
CA GLY A 342 26.13 4.76 17.77
C GLY A 342 26.67 4.97 16.37
N THR A 343 27.15 3.90 15.74
CA THR A 343 27.65 3.88 14.36
C THR A 343 27.11 2.68 13.60
N ALA A 344 26.95 2.83 12.28
CA ALA A 344 26.58 1.75 11.37
C ALA A 344 27.42 1.79 10.09
N ASN A 345 27.55 0.62 9.48
CA ASN A 345 28.21 0.44 8.18
C ASN A 345 27.24 0.58 7.00
N GLY A 346 25.97 0.25 7.23
CA GLY A 346 24.91 0.40 6.25
C GLY A 346 23.54 0.48 6.92
N LEU A 347 22.59 1.07 6.20
CA LEU A 347 21.19 1.12 6.60
C LEU A 347 20.33 0.78 5.40
N ARG A 348 19.35 -0.12 5.60
CA ARG A 348 18.27 -0.36 4.66
C ARG A 348 16.96 0.08 5.26
N ALA A 349 16.04 0.51 4.42
CA ALA A 349 14.72 0.88 4.85
C ALA A 349 13.65 0.43 3.87
N THR A 350 12.57 -0.13 4.39
CA THR A 350 11.30 -0.15 3.67
C THR A 350 10.56 1.14 3.99
N TYR A 351 10.16 1.91 2.98
CA TYR A 351 9.41 3.15 3.18
C TYR A 351 8.47 3.41 2.01
N VAL A 352 7.64 4.44 2.13
CA VAL A 352 6.72 4.88 1.09
C VAL A 352 7.04 6.32 0.74
N TYR A 353 7.21 6.60 -0.55
CA TYR A 353 7.23 7.97 -1.07
C TYR A 353 5.96 8.23 -1.87
N ALA A 354 5.72 9.47 -2.29
CA ALA A 354 4.60 9.77 -3.17
C ALA A 354 5.03 10.62 -4.38
N ALA A 355 4.43 10.33 -5.54
CA ALA A 355 4.68 11.02 -6.81
C ALA A 355 3.35 11.25 -7.56
N PRO A 356 3.30 12.20 -8.52
CA PRO A 356 2.06 12.50 -9.25
C PRO A 356 1.64 11.41 -10.26
N GLY A 357 2.46 10.37 -10.43
CA GLY A 357 2.23 9.23 -11.31
C GLY A 357 3.50 8.41 -11.50
N ASP A 358 3.43 7.41 -12.38
CA ASP A 358 4.47 6.43 -12.70
C ASP A 358 5.66 7.07 -13.45
N LEU A 359 6.37 7.96 -12.77
CA LEU A 359 7.48 8.76 -13.31
C LEU A 359 8.80 8.47 -12.60
N GLY A 360 9.87 8.31 -13.40
CA GLY A 360 11.23 8.11 -12.89
C GLY A 360 11.50 6.68 -12.40
N GLY A 361 12.13 6.54 -11.22
CA GLY A 361 12.40 5.26 -10.55
C GLY A 361 11.34 4.93 -9.50
N GLY A 362 10.92 3.68 -9.36
CA GLY A 362 9.81 3.28 -8.48
C GLY A 362 9.40 1.82 -8.68
N ALA A 363 8.49 1.35 -7.81
CA ALA A 363 8.01 -0.04 -7.73
C ALA A 363 6.75 -0.31 -8.57
N TYR A 364 6.58 0.40 -9.68
CA TYR A 364 5.44 0.26 -10.59
C TYR A 364 5.82 -0.56 -11.83
N ASP A 365 4.83 -1.26 -12.41
CA ASP A 365 5.03 -2.16 -13.54
C ASP A 365 5.54 -1.41 -14.77
N ARG A 366 6.64 -1.90 -15.34
CA ARG A 366 7.26 -1.38 -16.57
C ARG A 366 7.56 -2.47 -17.59
N ARG A 367 6.93 -3.65 -17.47
CA ARG A 367 7.21 -4.79 -18.35
C ARG A 367 7.09 -4.44 -19.82
N GLN A 368 6.01 -3.77 -20.20
CA GLN A 368 5.79 -3.34 -21.59
C GLN A 368 6.89 -2.41 -22.10
N THR A 369 7.33 -1.47 -21.27
CA THR A 369 8.44 -0.55 -21.60
C THR A 369 9.76 -1.33 -21.73
N ALA A 370 10.03 -2.26 -20.82
CA ALA A 370 11.23 -3.08 -20.83
C ALA A 370 11.29 -4.03 -22.04
N GLU A 371 10.18 -4.64 -22.43
CA GLU A 371 10.07 -5.46 -23.64
C GLU A 371 10.27 -4.62 -24.92
N ALA A 372 9.70 -3.41 -24.96
CA ALA A 372 9.84 -2.50 -26.08
C ALA A 372 11.27 -1.96 -26.27
N LEU A 373 12.06 -1.83 -25.19
CA LEU A 373 13.43 -1.30 -25.24
C LEU A 373 14.35 -2.09 -26.18
N LEU A 374 14.22 -3.42 -26.20
CA LEU A 374 15.04 -4.27 -27.07
C LEU A 374 14.52 -4.38 -28.49
N GLY A 375 13.20 -4.28 -28.68
CA GLY A 375 12.54 -4.48 -29.99
C GLY A 375 12.66 -5.90 -30.57
N ARG A 376 13.29 -6.83 -29.83
CA ARG A 376 13.51 -8.24 -30.17
C ARG A 376 13.74 -9.07 -28.90
N ALA A 377 13.69 -10.39 -29.02
CA ALA A 377 13.99 -11.30 -27.91
C ALA A 377 15.44 -11.15 -27.42
N ALA A 378 15.66 -11.33 -26.12
CA ALA A 378 16.98 -11.31 -25.52
C ALA A 378 17.72 -12.64 -25.76
N ASP A 379 18.94 -12.56 -26.29
CA ASP A 379 19.87 -13.69 -26.47
C ASP A 379 20.71 -13.94 -25.21
N PHE A 380 20.88 -12.88 -24.40
CA PHE A 380 21.67 -12.87 -23.18
C PHE A 380 20.89 -12.19 -22.05
N GLN A 381 20.87 -12.80 -20.87
CA GLN A 381 20.33 -12.17 -19.67
C GLN A 381 21.16 -12.56 -18.44
N VAL A 382 21.51 -11.57 -17.65
CA VAL A 382 22.24 -11.74 -16.39
C VAL A 382 21.59 -10.89 -15.30
N GLY A 383 21.47 -11.45 -14.10
CA GLY A 383 20.99 -10.76 -12.91
C GLY A 383 22.14 -10.22 -12.09
N VAL A 384 22.03 -8.98 -11.65
CA VAL A 384 22.96 -8.33 -10.71
C VAL A 384 22.29 -8.27 -9.35
N THR A 385 22.93 -8.81 -8.33
CA THR A 385 22.48 -8.61 -6.96
C THR A 385 23.58 -8.79 -5.91
N LYS A 386 23.57 -7.92 -4.90
CA LYS A 386 24.38 -8.07 -3.68
C LYS A 386 23.79 -9.03 -2.65
N ARG A 387 22.54 -9.50 -2.87
CA ARG A 387 21.74 -10.23 -1.86
C ARG A 387 21.73 -11.73 -2.06
N LEU A 388 22.04 -12.21 -3.26
CA LEU A 388 22.15 -13.63 -3.56
C LEU A 388 23.62 -13.99 -3.82
N PRO A 389 24.04 -15.23 -3.50
CA PRO A 389 25.35 -15.70 -3.92
C PRO A 389 25.40 -15.73 -5.45
N GLY A 390 26.38 -15.01 -6.02
CA GLY A 390 26.65 -15.05 -7.45
C GLY A 390 27.16 -16.42 -7.89
N ASN A 391 26.83 -16.80 -9.12
CA ASN A 391 27.35 -18.01 -9.78
C ASN A 391 28.29 -17.70 -10.94
N GLY A 392 28.60 -16.41 -11.18
CA GLY A 392 29.53 -15.95 -12.21
C GLY A 392 29.03 -16.08 -13.64
N ALA A 393 27.76 -16.44 -13.84
CA ALA A 393 27.20 -16.67 -15.17
C ALA A 393 25.81 -16.04 -15.34
N THR A 394 24.84 -16.46 -14.53
CA THR A 394 23.46 -15.95 -14.57
C THR A 394 23.18 -14.96 -13.45
N ILE A 395 23.89 -15.05 -12.33
CA ILE A 395 23.81 -14.12 -11.21
C ILE A 395 25.21 -13.66 -10.85
N VAL A 396 25.41 -12.35 -10.77
CA VAL A 396 26.69 -11.73 -10.43
C VAL A 396 26.49 -10.63 -9.36
N PRO A 397 27.49 -10.37 -8.50
CA PRO A 397 27.38 -9.39 -7.41
C PRO A 397 27.51 -7.92 -7.83
N SER A 398 27.99 -7.63 -9.04
CA SER A 398 28.34 -6.27 -9.48
C SER A 398 27.89 -5.99 -10.91
N ILE A 399 27.68 -4.70 -11.22
CA ILE A 399 27.32 -4.26 -12.57
C ILE A 399 28.52 -4.44 -13.51
N ALA A 400 29.74 -4.19 -13.03
CA ALA A 400 30.97 -4.37 -13.78
C ALA A 400 31.18 -5.82 -14.23
N GLU A 401 30.86 -6.81 -13.39
CA GLU A 401 30.95 -8.22 -13.78
C GLU A 401 29.90 -8.58 -14.83
N ALA A 402 28.67 -8.08 -14.71
CA ALA A 402 27.64 -8.24 -15.72
C ALA A 402 28.03 -7.61 -17.07
N ILE A 403 28.63 -6.42 -17.04
CA ILE A 403 29.17 -5.75 -18.23
C ILE A 403 30.35 -6.54 -18.81
N GLY A 404 31.22 -7.12 -17.97
CA GLY A 404 32.29 -8.00 -18.42
C GLY A 404 31.76 -9.21 -19.20
N LEU A 405 30.71 -9.86 -18.69
CA LEU A 405 30.02 -10.96 -19.37
C LEU A 405 29.40 -10.51 -20.69
N TRP A 406 28.73 -9.36 -20.72
CA TRP A 406 28.18 -8.77 -21.94
C TRP A 406 29.28 -8.46 -22.97
N ASN A 407 30.38 -7.86 -22.53
CA ASN A 407 31.50 -7.49 -23.40
C ASN A 407 32.17 -8.73 -24.03
N GLY A 408 32.01 -9.92 -23.43
CA GLY A 408 32.42 -11.20 -24.02
C GLY A 408 31.49 -11.75 -25.12
N ARG A 409 30.30 -11.17 -25.33
CA ARG A 409 29.31 -11.65 -26.31
C ARG A 409 29.63 -11.24 -27.75
N PRO A 410 29.27 -12.06 -28.77
CA PRO A 410 29.47 -11.73 -30.17
C PRO A 410 28.62 -10.53 -30.63
N ALA A 411 28.98 -9.95 -31.77
CA ALA A 411 28.19 -8.90 -32.41
C ALA A 411 26.82 -9.45 -32.88
N GLY A 412 25.80 -8.59 -32.90
CA GLY A 412 24.45 -8.94 -33.36
C GLY A 412 23.46 -9.37 -32.28
N GLU A 413 23.90 -9.63 -31.04
CA GLU A 413 23.04 -10.11 -29.95
C GLU A 413 22.29 -8.99 -29.19
N ALA A 414 21.16 -9.36 -28.57
CA ALA A 414 20.43 -8.55 -27.60
C ALA A 414 20.67 -9.03 -26.15
N GLY A 415 21.19 -8.13 -25.31
CA GLY A 415 21.48 -8.40 -23.90
C GLY A 415 20.57 -7.65 -22.94
N VAL A 416 20.24 -8.28 -21.82
CA VAL A 416 19.54 -7.66 -20.68
C VAL A 416 20.35 -7.87 -19.40
N ILE A 417 20.71 -6.77 -18.74
CA ILE A 417 21.24 -6.79 -17.38
C ILE A 417 20.11 -6.39 -16.44
N VAL A 418 19.74 -7.28 -15.53
CA VAL A 418 18.65 -7.07 -14.58
C VAL A 418 19.23 -6.74 -13.20
N LEU A 419 19.03 -5.52 -12.72
CA LEU A 419 19.32 -5.13 -11.34
C LEU A 419 18.19 -5.66 -10.45
N MET A 420 18.48 -6.68 -9.65
CA MET A 420 17.44 -7.45 -8.93
C MET A 420 17.18 -6.97 -7.51
N ASP A 421 17.96 -6.01 -7.01
CA ASP A 421 17.80 -5.43 -5.68
C ASP A 421 17.64 -3.91 -5.72
N ASN A 422 17.17 -3.37 -4.59
CA ASN A 422 17.07 -1.94 -4.33
C ASN A 422 18.34 -1.41 -3.64
N ASP A 423 19.50 -2.02 -3.90
CA ASP A 423 20.79 -1.62 -3.32
C ASP A 423 21.48 -0.56 -4.18
N ARG A 424 22.49 0.08 -3.61
CA ARG A 424 23.25 1.16 -4.26
C ARG A 424 24.53 0.63 -4.88
N PHE A 425 24.67 0.73 -6.19
CA PHE A 425 25.89 0.31 -6.90
C PHE A 425 26.77 1.52 -7.20
N GLU A 426 27.93 1.61 -6.52
CA GLU A 426 28.97 2.60 -6.79
C GLU A 426 30.15 1.91 -7.47
N GLU A 427 30.16 1.94 -8.80
CA GLU A 427 31.15 1.27 -9.62
C GLU A 427 31.62 2.20 -10.74
N ASP A 428 32.91 2.16 -11.07
CA ASP A 428 33.44 2.88 -12.23
C ASP A 428 33.22 2.05 -13.50
N LEU A 429 32.20 2.45 -14.26
CA LEU A 429 31.80 1.82 -15.53
C LEU A 429 32.36 2.58 -16.75
N THR A 430 33.54 3.20 -16.59
CA THR A 430 34.23 3.91 -17.67
C THR A 430 35.44 3.13 -18.18
N GLY A 431 36.00 3.56 -19.32
CA GLY A 431 37.19 2.97 -19.92
C GLY A 431 37.04 1.45 -20.18
N PRO A 432 37.90 0.58 -19.60
CA PRO A 432 37.83 -0.86 -19.81
C PRO A 432 36.56 -1.52 -19.24
N ASN A 433 35.89 -0.86 -18.28
CA ASN A 433 34.66 -1.35 -17.65
C ASN A 433 33.39 -0.82 -18.34
N ALA A 434 33.53 -0.04 -19.42
CA ALA A 434 32.40 0.49 -20.14
C ALA A 434 31.66 -0.60 -20.93
N PRO A 435 30.32 -0.50 -21.06
CA PRO A 435 29.56 -1.40 -21.92
C PRO A 435 29.94 -1.18 -23.39
N VAL A 436 30.35 -2.24 -24.08
CA VAL A 436 30.71 -2.21 -25.49
C VAL A 436 29.48 -2.61 -26.31
N ILE A 437 28.96 -1.68 -27.11
CA ILE A 437 27.88 -1.96 -28.07
C ILE A 437 28.49 -2.22 -29.44
N ARG A 438 28.54 -3.50 -29.82
CA ARG A 438 29.03 -3.93 -31.14
C ARG A 438 27.97 -3.69 -32.22
N ASP A 439 28.40 -3.75 -33.48
CA ASP A 439 27.48 -3.59 -34.61
C ASP A 439 26.34 -4.61 -34.54
N GLY A 440 25.11 -4.14 -34.77
CA GLY A 440 23.89 -4.93 -34.64
C GLY A 440 23.55 -5.43 -33.23
N SER A 441 24.31 -5.05 -32.18
CA SER A 441 24.01 -5.43 -30.79
C SER A 441 23.13 -4.39 -30.09
N ALA A 442 22.37 -4.84 -29.08
CA ALA A 442 21.58 -3.97 -28.21
C ALA A 442 21.72 -4.43 -26.76
N LEU A 443 21.85 -3.48 -25.82
CA LEU A 443 21.94 -3.77 -24.39
C LEU A 443 20.90 -2.93 -23.64
N ALA A 444 20.08 -3.59 -22.82
CA ALA A 444 19.19 -2.95 -21.86
C ALA A 444 19.68 -3.23 -20.44
N ILE A 445 19.72 -2.19 -19.60
CA ILE A 445 19.94 -2.32 -18.15
C ILE A 445 18.62 -1.92 -17.48
N VAL A 446 18.00 -2.85 -16.76
CA VAL A 446 16.68 -2.67 -16.18
C VAL A 446 16.70 -3.02 -14.70
N ALA A 447 15.97 -2.26 -13.88
CA ALA A 447 15.67 -2.66 -12.51
C ALA A 447 14.36 -3.46 -12.53
N ALA A 448 14.43 -4.74 -12.18
CA ALA A 448 13.29 -5.65 -12.17
C ALA A 448 13.62 -6.88 -11.32
N ASN A 449 12.61 -7.61 -10.89
CA ASN A 449 12.80 -8.91 -10.28
C ASN A 449 12.93 -9.98 -11.38
N TRP A 450 13.84 -10.94 -11.18
CA TRP A 450 14.01 -12.11 -12.06
C TRP A 450 13.78 -13.39 -11.25
N PRO A 451 12.51 -13.78 -11.05
CA PRO A 451 12.16 -14.89 -10.18
C PRO A 451 12.55 -16.24 -10.78
N GLU A 452 12.74 -17.20 -9.89
CA GLU A 452 12.88 -18.61 -10.24
C GLU A 452 11.52 -19.23 -10.58
N GLU A 453 11.47 -19.98 -11.67
CA GLU A 453 10.29 -20.74 -12.10
C GLU A 453 10.49 -22.24 -11.89
N PRO A 454 9.44 -23.02 -11.57
CA PRO A 454 9.53 -24.46 -11.49
C PRO A 454 9.95 -25.08 -12.84
N ALA A 455 10.97 -25.94 -12.82
CA ALA A 455 11.40 -26.70 -13.99
C ALA A 455 10.61 -28.01 -14.11
N SER A 456 10.33 -28.44 -15.36
CA SER A 456 9.56 -29.66 -15.67
C SER A 456 10.20 -30.97 -15.19
N GLY A 457 11.49 -30.94 -14.81
CA GLY A 457 12.23 -32.09 -14.26
C GLY A 457 12.49 -32.02 -12.76
N GLY A 458 11.86 -31.09 -12.03
CA GLY A 458 12.19 -30.78 -10.63
C GLY A 458 13.30 -29.74 -10.53
N GLY A 459 13.26 -28.92 -9.47
CA GLY A 459 14.14 -27.76 -9.30
C GLY A 459 13.56 -26.46 -9.86
N THR A 460 14.36 -25.41 -9.83
CA THR A 460 14.00 -24.06 -10.28
C THR A 460 14.95 -23.55 -11.35
N ILE A 461 14.44 -22.74 -12.29
CA ILE A 461 15.21 -22.13 -13.37
C ILE A 461 14.78 -20.68 -13.57
N ARG A 462 15.74 -19.82 -13.92
CA ARG A 462 15.46 -18.47 -14.42
C ARG A 462 15.47 -18.51 -15.94
N ARG A 463 14.34 -18.17 -16.57
CA ARG A 463 14.21 -18.16 -18.03
C ARG A 463 14.65 -16.81 -18.59
N THR A 464 15.46 -16.84 -19.64
CA THR A 464 15.83 -15.63 -20.39
C THR A 464 14.58 -15.06 -21.06
N GLY A 465 14.45 -13.74 -21.05
CA GLY A 465 13.29 -13.01 -21.56
C GLY A 465 12.13 -12.91 -20.57
N THR A 466 12.24 -13.46 -19.35
CA THR A 466 11.24 -13.26 -18.30
C THR A 466 11.77 -12.33 -17.21
N PHE A 467 10.93 -11.42 -16.75
CA PHE A 467 11.14 -10.57 -15.59
C PHE A 467 9.79 -10.08 -15.07
N THR A 468 9.71 -9.81 -13.77
CA THR A 468 8.59 -9.13 -13.13
C THR A 468 9.06 -7.73 -12.75
N ALA A 469 8.43 -6.71 -13.32
CA ALA A 469 8.72 -5.31 -13.01
C ALA A 469 7.83 -4.82 -11.88
#